data_AF-A0A950F7K7-F1
#
_entry.id   AF-A0A950F7K7-F1
#
_cell.length_a   1.000
_cell.length_b   1.000
_cell.length_c   1.000
_cell.angle_alpha   90.00
_cell.angle_beta   90.00
_cell.angle_gamma   90.00
#
_symmetry.space_group_name_H-M   'P 1'
#
loop_
_entity.id
_entity.type
_entity.pdbx_description
1 polymer ?
#
loop_
_entity_poly.entity_id
_entity_poly.type
_entity_poly.pdbx_seq_one_letter_code
_entity_poly.pdbx_strand_id
1 'polypeptide(L)'
;HAKQRLEHSRYLGITEPGIIAAEPPNPIVNQLAIMPDIEKRLEAFVRIAHGIVVFPGGAGTAEEILYLVGILLDPANQGQPLPLVLTGPRSSEPYFGHIMRFIAGTLGAEVARRLTLIIDDAPEVARRMVRGMETVREFRRRQSDSYNFNWLLSVRPEFQRPFEATHAAMRALDLSRAQPVHELAANLRRAFSGIVTGNVKEYGIQAIEREGPYELAGDPEVMRLLDELLAGFVAEGRMRLPGSAYRPVYRLAAAGPARATAAVAI
;
A
#
# COMPACT_ATOMS: atom_id res chain seq x y z
N HIS A 1 10.54 -25.57 -4.47
CA HIS A 1 11.62 -26.06 -3.58
C HIS A 1 11.89 -27.55 -3.70
N ALA A 2 10.91 -28.44 -3.54
CA ALA A 2 11.11 -29.90 -3.65
C ALA A 2 11.84 -30.37 -4.93
N LYS A 3 11.40 -29.89 -6.11
CA LYS A 3 12.07 -30.19 -7.40
C LYS A 3 13.55 -29.78 -7.45
N GLN A 4 13.95 -28.77 -6.68
CA GLN A 4 15.32 -28.25 -6.59
C GLN A 4 16.06 -28.77 -5.34
N ARG A 5 15.47 -29.71 -4.60
CA ARG A 5 16.04 -30.32 -3.39
C ARG A 5 16.48 -29.31 -2.32
N LEU A 6 15.72 -28.23 -2.16
CA LEU A 6 15.98 -27.22 -1.12
C LEU A 6 15.36 -27.65 0.21
N GLU A 7 16.21 -28.03 1.16
CA GLU A 7 15.80 -28.60 2.46
C GLU A 7 15.37 -27.54 3.49
N HIS A 8 15.99 -26.36 3.47
CA HIS A 8 15.75 -25.29 4.44
C HIS A 8 14.90 -24.15 3.86
N SER A 9 13.75 -24.50 3.28
CA SER A 9 12.81 -23.50 2.77
C SER A 9 12.28 -22.63 3.91
N ARG A 10 12.19 -21.31 3.69
CA ARG A 10 11.62 -20.37 4.66
C ARG A 10 10.31 -19.81 4.13
N TYR A 11 9.23 -20.06 4.85
CA TYR A 11 7.90 -19.50 4.62
C TYR A 11 7.55 -18.65 5.83
N LEU A 12 7.94 -17.38 5.75
CA LEU A 12 7.73 -16.41 6.82
C LEU A 12 6.33 -15.80 6.71
N GLY A 13 5.52 -16.01 7.73
CA GLY A 13 4.28 -15.27 7.94
C GLY A 13 4.53 -14.12 8.92
N ILE A 14 4.12 -12.91 8.56
CA ILE A 14 4.17 -11.75 9.44
C ILE A 14 2.73 -11.24 9.58
N THR A 15 2.24 -11.21 10.81
CA THR A 15 0.88 -10.79 11.14
C THR A 15 0.89 -9.84 12.34
N GLU A 16 -0.27 -9.39 12.78
CA GLU A 16 -0.46 -8.55 13.97
C GLU A 16 -1.83 -8.83 14.61
N PRO A 17 -2.04 -8.50 15.90
CA PRO A 17 -3.25 -8.87 16.63
C PRO A 17 -4.58 -8.41 16.00
N GLY A 18 -4.60 -7.26 15.32
CA GLY A 18 -5.79 -6.66 14.73
C GLY A 18 -6.32 -7.37 13.48
N ILE A 19 -5.53 -8.23 12.83
CA ILE A 19 -5.90 -8.91 11.58
C ILE A 19 -5.79 -10.43 11.66
N ILE A 20 -5.01 -10.99 12.60
CA ILE A 20 -4.74 -12.44 12.64
C ILE A 20 -6.01 -13.30 12.75
N ALA A 21 -7.08 -12.79 13.35
CA ALA A 21 -8.37 -13.49 13.43
C ALA A 21 -9.12 -13.51 12.09
N ALA A 22 -9.02 -12.43 11.31
CA ALA A 22 -9.65 -12.31 9.99
C ALA A 22 -8.81 -12.99 8.90
N GLU A 23 -7.48 -12.98 9.04
CA GLU A 23 -6.51 -13.55 8.11
C GLU A 23 -5.54 -14.48 8.86
N PRO A 24 -6.01 -15.66 9.32
CA PRO A 24 -5.18 -16.58 10.07
C PRO A 24 -4.04 -17.17 9.23
N PRO A 25 -2.85 -17.40 9.82
CA PRO A 25 -1.72 -17.94 9.09
C PRO A 25 -2.03 -19.35 8.56
N ASN A 26 -1.73 -19.58 7.29
CA ASN A 26 -1.87 -20.90 6.68
C ASN A 26 -0.85 -21.89 7.29
N PRO A 27 -1.20 -23.18 7.50
CA PRO A 27 -0.28 -24.19 8.06
C PRO A 27 1.03 -24.40 7.29
N ILE A 28 1.14 -23.94 6.04
CA ILE A 28 2.40 -24.00 5.28
C ILE A 28 3.46 -23.01 5.81
N VAL A 29 3.06 -21.99 6.57
CA VAL A 29 3.96 -21.05 7.23
C VAL A 29 4.80 -21.80 8.26
N ASN A 30 6.13 -21.72 8.14
CA ASN A 30 7.06 -22.41 9.03
C ASN A 30 7.87 -21.49 9.94
N GLN A 31 7.74 -20.17 9.76
CA GLN A 31 8.25 -19.14 10.64
C GLN A 31 7.16 -18.09 10.78
N LEU A 32 6.61 -17.90 11.99
CA LEU A 32 5.56 -16.91 12.24
C LEU A 32 6.12 -15.79 13.14
N ALA A 33 5.93 -14.55 12.74
CA ALA A 33 6.20 -13.36 13.54
C ALA A 33 4.89 -12.58 13.74
N ILE A 34 4.60 -12.19 14.98
CA ILE A 34 3.45 -11.36 15.33
C ILE A 34 4.00 -10.00 15.76
N MET A 35 3.73 -8.99 14.94
CA MET A 35 4.16 -7.61 15.17
C MET A 35 3.16 -6.89 16.08
N PRO A 36 3.57 -5.80 16.77
CA PRO A 36 2.70 -5.13 17.74
C PRO A 36 1.49 -4.44 17.10
N ASP A 37 1.65 -3.96 15.86
CA ASP A 37 0.65 -3.18 15.12
C ASP A 37 0.91 -3.25 13.61
N ILE A 38 -0.03 -2.69 12.83
CA ILE A 38 -0.02 -2.71 11.37
C ILE A 38 1.18 -1.95 10.79
N GLU A 39 1.56 -0.79 11.32
CA GLU A 39 2.73 -0.06 10.83
C GLU A 39 4.04 -0.82 11.06
N LYS A 40 4.22 -1.47 12.21
CA LYS A 40 5.41 -2.31 12.44
C LYS A 40 5.40 -3.58 11.59
N ARG A 41 4.22 -4.12 11.27
CA ARG A 41 4.06 -5.19 10.27
C ARG A 41 4.56 -4.73 8.89
N LEU A 42 4.11 -3.55 8.44
CA LEU A 42 4.51 -2.96 7.16
C LEU A 42 6.01 -2.63 7.12
N GLU A 43 6.57 -2.07 8.21
CA GLU A 43 8.00 -1.81 8.30
C GLU A 43 8.81 -3.12 8.26
N ALA A 44 8.37 -4.16 8.98
CA ALA A 44 9.03 -5.46 8.94
C ALA A 44 9.13 -6.01 7.51
N PHE A 45 8.06 -5.93 6.71
CA PHE A 45 8.08 -6.35 5.31
C PHE A 45 9.16 -5.64 4.49
N VAL A 46 9.22 -4.30 4.53
CA VAL A 46 10.17 -3.54 3.71
C VAL A 46 11.62 -3.65 4.18
N ARG A 47 11.83 -3.87 5.48
CA ARG A 47 13.18 -4.05 6.05
C ARG A 47 13.79 -5.39 5.66
N ILE A 48 13.01 -6.47 5.63
CA ILE A 48 13.55 -7.81 5.33
C ILE A 48 13.46 -8.19 3.85
N ALA A 49 12.63 -7.49 3.06
CA ALA A 49 12.45 -7.80 1.66
C ALA A 49 13.72 -7.50 0.84
N HIS A 50 14.09 -8.45 -0.02
CA HIS A 50 15.03 -8.24 -1.13
C HIS A 50 14.33 -7.99 -2.46
N GLY A 51 13.01 -8.06 -2.45
CA GLY A 51 12.12 -7.80 -3.56
C GLY A 51 10.69 -8.11 -3.16
N ILE A 52 9.74 -7.52 -3.86
CA ILE A 52 8.32 -7.60 -3.52
C ILE A 52 7.54 -7.91 -4.79
N VAL A 53 6.64 -8.88 -4.68
CA VAL A 53 5.67 -9.23 -5.72
C VAL A 53 4.29 -8.94 -5.17
N VAL A 54 3.50 -8.15 -5.91
CA VAL A 54 2.13 -7.77 -5.54
C VAL A 54 1.15 -8.32 -6.56
N PHE A 55 0.15 -9.02 -6.07
CA PHE A 55 -0.96 -9.57 -6.86
C PHE A 55 -2.20 -8.66 -6.77
N PRO A 56 -3.23 -8.87 -7.62
CA PRO A 56 -4.47 -8.12 -7.50
C PRO A 56 -5.17 -8.32 -6.16
N GLY A 57 -5.61 -7.23 -5.53
CA GLY A 57 -6.32 -7.25 -4.26
C GLY A 57 -7.23 -6.04 -4.11
N GLY A 58 -7.79 -5.83 -2.92
CA GLY A 58 -8.71 -4.73 -2.65
C GLY A 58 -8.02 -3.47 -2.12
N ALA A 59 -8.76 -2.71 -1.31
CA ALA A 59 -8.27 -1.51 -0.63
C ALA A 59 -6.99 -1.75 0.21
N GLY A 60 -6.86 -2.90 0.87
CA GLY A 60 -5.67 -3.24 1.67
C GLY A 60 -4.41 -3.41 0.80
N THR A 61 -4.53 -4.03 -0.37
CA THR A 61 -3.41 -4.14 -1.31
C THR A 61 -3.04 -2.79 -1.92
N ALA A 62 -4.02 -1.92 -2.17
CA ALA A 62 -3.75 -0.55 -2.59
C ALA A 62 -3.01 0.26 -1.51
N GLU A 63 -3.40 0.10 -0.24
CA GLU A 63 -2.69 0.67 0.92
C GLU A 63 -1.22 0.22 0.95
N GLU A 64 -0.97 -1.08 0.79
CA GLU A 64 0.38 -1.65 0.77
C GLU A 64 1.20 -1.12 -0.41
N ILE A 65 0.62 -1.02 -1.62
CA ILE A 65 1.31 -0.44 -2.78
C ILE A 65 1.68 1.02 -2.50
N LEU A 66 0.77 1.82 -1.94
CA LEU A 66 1.03 3.23 -1.60
C LEU A 66 2.07 3.39 -0.49
N TYR A 67 2.08 2.49 0.48
CA TYR A 67 3.13 2.43 1.51
C TYR A 67 4.51 2.21 0.87
N LEU A 68 4.63 1.19 0.02
CA LEU A 68 5.88 0.86 -0.66
C LEU A 68 6.37 1.99 -1.56
N VAL A 69 5.46 2.50 -2.39
CA VAL A 69 5.76 3.59 -3.32
C VAL A 69 6.13 4.86 -2.56
N GLY A 70 5.38 5.24 -1.52
CA GLY A 70 5.65 6.42 -0.72
C GLY A 70 7.04 6.40 -0.09
N ILE A 71 7.47 5.25 0.43
CA ILE A 71 8.83 5.05 0.93
C ILE A 71 9.85 5.20 -0.21
N LEU A 72 9.66 4.52 -1.35
CA LEU A 72 10.62 4.56 -2.46
C LEU A 72 10.71 5.92 -3.18
N LEU A 73 9.74 6.81 -2.96
CA LEU A 73 9.73 8.18 -3.48
C LEU A 73 10.42 9.20 -2.56
N ASP A 74 10.75 8.82 -1.33
CA ASP A 74 11.59 9.65 -0.47
C ASP A 74 12.95 9.89 -1.19
N PRO A 75 13.40 11.15 -1.32
CA PRO A 75 14.71 11.47 -1.88
C PRO A 75 15.86 10.67 -1.26
N ALA A 76 15.80 10.35 0.03
CA ALA A 76 16.81 9.53 0.71
C ALA A 76 16.88 8.08 0.19
N ASN A 77 15.81 7.60 -0.45
CA ASN A 77 15.72 6.24 -0.99
C ASN A 77 15.98 6.16 -2.50
N GLN A 78 16.38 7.25 -3.16
CA GLN A 78 16.57 7.26 -4.61
C GLN A 78 17.52 6.15 -5.11
N GLY A 79 18.57 5.84 -4.34
CA GLY A 79 19.55 4.80 -4.66
C GLY A 79 19.13 3.37 -4.30
N GLN A 80 18.02 3.16 -3.59
CA GLN A 80 17.59 1.82 -3.14
C GLN A 80 17.13 0.97 -4.33
N PRO A 81 17.75 -0.20 -4.57
CA PRO A 81 17.41 -1.05 -5.72
C PRO A 81 16.39 -2.14 -5.36
N LEU A 82 15.35 -1.82 -4.60
CA LEU A 82 14.33 -2.79 -4.19
C LEU A 82 13.38 -3.09 -5.37
N PRO A 83 13.40 -4.30 -5.97
CA PRO A 83 12.53 -4.62 -7.09
C PRO A 83 11.09 -4.79 -6.60
N LEU A 84 10.16 -4.08 -7.24
CA LEU A 84 8.73 -4.17 -6.99
C LEU A 84 8.01 -4.60 -8.27
N VAL A 85 7.47 -5.82 -8.27
CA VAL A 85 6.78 -6.43 -9.41
C VAL A 85 5.29 -6.50 -9.12
N LEU A 86 4.49 -5.90 -9.98
CA LEU A 86 3.04 -6.07 -10.04
C LEU A 86 2.73 -7.19 -11.04
N THR A 87 1.93 -8.19 -10.65
CA THR A 87 1.66 -9.33 -11.55
C THR A 87 0.33 -10.01 -11.29
N GLY A 88 -0.21 -10.64 -12.34
CA GLY A 88 -1.43 -11.43 -12.26
C GLY A 88 -1.74 -12.13 -13.59
N PRO A 89 -2.83 -12.91 -13.65
CA PRO A 89 -3.29 -13.52 -14.89
C PRO A 89 -3.73 -12.44 -15.89
N ARG A 90 -3.91 -12.80 -17.17
CA ARG A 90 -4.38 -11.86 -18.21
C ARG A 90 -5.66 -11.10 -17.84
N SER A 91 -6.58 -11.75 -17.12
CA SER A 91 -7.81 -11.12 -16.64
C SER A 91 -7.60 -9.96 -15.64
N SER A 92 -6.39 -9.80 -15.10
CA SER A 92 -6.03 -8.70 -14.18
C SER A 92 -5.45 -7.46 -14.87
N GLU A 93 -5.35 -7.46 -16.20
CA GLU A 93 -4.86 -6.30 -16.96
C GLU A 93 -5.68 -5.02 -16.71
N PRO A 94 -7.04 -5.06 -16.68
CA PRO A 94 -7.82 -3.87 -16.33
C PRO A 94 -7.53 -3.35 -14.91
N TYR A 95 -7.39 -4.26 -13.94
CA TYR A 95 -7.08 -3.95 -12.55
C TYR A 95 -5.75 -3.19 -12.44
N PHE A 96 -4.68 -3.72 -13.02
CA PHE A 96 -3.38 -3.04 -12.98
C PHE A 96 -3.37 -1.77 -13.83
N GLY A 97 -4.20 -1.70 -14.87
CA GLY A 97 -4.49 -0.46 -15.58
C GLY A 97 -5.00 0.64 -14.64
N HIS A 98 -5.99 0.34 -13.79
CA HIS A 98 -6.50 1.30 -12.80
C HIS A 98 -5.42 1.72 -11.79
N ILE A 99 -4.67 0.76 -11.23
CA ILE A 99 -3.58 1.03 -10.28
C ILE A 99 -2.52 1.94 -10.89
N MET A 100 -2.03 1.61 -12.09
CA MET A 100 -0.97 2.36 -12.75
C MET A 100 -1.44 3.77 -13.14
N ARG A 101 -2.68 3.92 -13.64
CA ARG A 101 -3.28 5.23 -13.92
C ARG A 101 -3.39 6.07 -12.65
N PHE A 102 -3.87 5.47 -11.56
CA PHE A 102 -3.99 6.15 -10.27
C PHE A 102 -2.64 6.63 -9.76
N ILE A 103 -1.64 5.75 -9.70
CA ILE A 103 -0.29 6.08 -9.21
C ILE A 103 0.37 7.15 -10.10
N ALA A 104 0.34 6.99 -11.42
CA ALA A 104 0.94 7.96 -12.31
C ALA A 104 0.21 9.32 -12.27
N GLY A 105 -1.12 9.31 -12.17
CA GLY A 105 -1.94 10.53 -12.13
C GLY A 105 -1.85 11.29 -10.81
N THR A 106 -1.62 10.61 -9.69
CA THR A 106 -1.55 11.22 -8.35
C THR A 106 -0.11 11.50 -7.91
N LEU A 107 0.80 10.55 -8.11
CA LEU A 107 2.18 10.59 -7.63
C LEU A 107 3.20 10.89 -8.74
N GLY A 108 2.75 10.99 -10.00
CA GLY A 108 3.59 11.35 -11.14
C GLY A 108 4.13 10.16 -11.92
N ALA A 109 4.50 10.39 -13.19
CA ALA A 109 4.90 9.33 -14.11
C ALA A 109 6.23 8.65 -13.73
N GLU A 110 7.11 9.36 -13.04
CA GLU A 110 8.42 8.84 -12.60
C GLU A 110 8.29 7.67 -11.61
N VAL A 111 7.17 7.61 -10.88
CA VAL A 111 6.85 6.50 -9.97
C VAL A 111 6.70 5.18 -10.71
N ALA A 112 6.13 5.23 -11.92
CA ALA A 112 5.95 4.04 -12.73
C ALA A 112 7.28 3.36 -13.07
N ARG A 113 8.41 4.08 -13.07
CA ARG A 113 9.75 3.50 -13.28
C ARG A 113 10.24 2.64 -12.12
N ARG A 114 9.67 2.83 -10.91
CA ARG A 114 9.94 2.00 -9.73
C ARG A 114 9.11 0.72 -9.71
N LEU A 115 8.08 0.63 -10.55
CA LEU A 115 7.17 -0.51 -10.66
C LEU A 115 7.47 -1.29 -11.94
N THR A 116 7.44 -2.62 -11.86
CA THR A 116 7.50 -3.49 -13.04
C THR A 116 6.18 -4.26 -13.15
N LEU A 117 5.41 -4.05 -14.22
CA LEU A 117 4.19 -4.81 -14.48
C LEU A 117 4.50 -6.00 -15.38
N ILE A 118 4.17 -7.21 -14.93
CA ILE A 118 4.31 -8.46 -15.71
C ILE A 118 2.97 -9.19 -15.66
N ILE A 119 2.29 -9.31 -16.79
CA ILE A 119 1.01 -10.00 -16.91
C ILE A 119 1.22 -11.37 -17.55
N ASP A 120 0.60 -12.41 -16.97
CA ASP A 120 0.50 -13.75 -17.57
C ASP A 120 1.86 -14.45 -17.83
N ASP A 121 2.94 -14.07 -17.12
CA ASP A 121 4.28 -14.67 -17.24
C ASP A 121 4.93 -14.88 -15.85
N ALA A 122 4.47 -15.92 -15.14
CA ALA A 122 5.04 -16.29 -13.84
C ALA A 122 6.56 -16.64 -13.90
N PRO A 123 7.08 -17.32 -14.95
CA PRO A 123 8.52 -17.50 -15.11
C PRO A 123 9.32 -16.20 -15.20
N GLU A 124 8.84 -15.18 -15.91
CA GLU A 124 9.52 -13.87 -15.97
C GLU A 124 9.48 -13.14 -14.63
N VAL A 125 8.37 -13.20 -13.88
CA VAL A 125 8.32 -12.66 -12.50
C VAL A 125 9.45 -13.27 -11.65
N ALA A 126 9.60 -14.60 -11.67
CA ALA A 126 10.66 -15.27 -10.93
C ALA A 126 12.06 -14.87 -11.41
N ARG A 127 12.30 -14.80 -12.73
CA ARG A 127 13.58 -14.36 -13.30
C ARG A 127 13.92 -12.91 -12.91
N ARG A 128 12.94 -12.01 -12.94
CA ARG A 128 13.08 -10.61 -12.55
C ARG A 128 13.47 -10.49 -11.08
N MET A 129 12.81 -11.25 -10.21
CA MET A 129 13.11 -11.30 -8.79
C MET A 129 14.54 -11.80 -8.52
N VAL A 130 14.96 -12.91 -9.11
CA VAL A 130 16.32 -13.44 -8.95
C VAL A 130 17.38 -12.41 -9.36
N ARG A 131 17.22 -11.76 -10.54
CA ARG A 131 18.13 -10.70 -11.00
C ARG A 131 18.13 -9.48 -10.08
N GLY A 132 16.96 -9.10 -9.58
CA GLY A 132 16.81 -7.97 -8.65
C GLY A 132 17.50 -8.24 -7.30
N MET A 133 17.38 -9.46 -6.77
CA MET A 133 18.03 -9.86 -5.51
C MET A 133 19.56 -9.79 -5.60
N GLU A 134 20.17 -10.14 -6.75
CA GLU A 134 21.60 -9.93 -6.98
C GLU A 134 21.99 -8.45 -6.96
N THR A 135 21.14 -7.58 -7.52
CA THR A 135 21.36 -6.12 -7.47
C THR A 135 21.28 -5.59 -6.04
N VAL A 136 20.29 -6.04 -5.26
CA VAL A 136 20.16 -5.71 -3.84
C VAL A 136 21.38 -6.17 -3.05
N ARG A 137 21.82 -7.42 -3.25
CA ARG A 137 23.01 -7.98 -2.59
C ARG A 137 24.25 -7.12 -2.86
N GLU A 138 24.51 -6.78 -4.12
CA GLU A 138 25.66 -5.94 -4.49
C GLU A 138 25.56 -4.53 -3.90
N PHE A 139 24.37 -3.93 -3.89
CA PHE A 139 24.16 -2.63 -3.25
C PHE A 139 24.45 -2.66 -1.76
N ARG A 140 23.89 -3.63 -1.01
CA ARG A 140 24.16 -3.76 0.43
C ARG A 140 25.63 -3.99 0.72
N ARG A 141 26.30 -4.83 -0.08
CA ARG A 141 27.74 -5.08 0.02
C ARG A 141 28.57 -3.81 -0.15
N ARG A 142 28.24 -2.97 -1.15
CA ARG A 142 28.95 -1.70 -1.43
C ARG A 142 28.69 -0.63 -0.38
N GLN A 143 27.50 -0.61 0.20
CA GLN A 143 27.10 0.38 1.21
C GLN A 143 27.34 -0.10 2.65
N SER A 144 27.96 -1.28 2.83
CA SER A 144 28.21 -1.89 4.15
C SER A 144 26.96 -2.07 5.02
N ASP A 145 25.83 -2.41 4.41
CA ASP A 145 24.56 -2.69 5.09
C ASP A 145 24.30 -4.20 5.21
N SER A 146 23.45 -4.59 6.15
CA SER A 146 23.10 -5.99 6.40
C SER A 146 22.33 -6.59 5.24
N TYR A 147 22.65 -7.83 4.86
CA TYR A 147 21.82 -8.56 3.92
C TYR A 147 20.44 -8.92 4.50
N ASN A 148 20.33 -9.10 5.81
CA ASN A 148 19.11 -9.63 6.42
C ASN A 148 18.12 -8.53 6.88
N PHE A 149 18.55 -7.27 6.86
CA PHE A 149 17.74 -6.14 7.30
C PHE A 149 18.18 -4.85 6.60
N ASN A 150 17.24 -4.07 6.05
CA ASN A 150 17.48 -2.80 5.35
C ASN A 150 17.59 -1.63 6.30
N TRP A 151 18.75 -1.43 6.91
CA TRP A 151 18.98 -0.28 7.77
C TRP A 151 19.04 1.03 6.98
N LEU A 152 19.56 0.99 5.75
CA LEU A 152 19.70 2.17 4.89
C LEU A 152 18.39 2.64 4.26
N LEU A 153 17.31 1.87 4.34
CA LEU A 153 16.00 2.33 3.90
C LEU A 153 15.50 3.43 4.85
N SER A 154 15.30 4.64 4.34
CA SER A 154 14.61 5.70 5.08
C SER A 154 13.13 5.36 5.13
N VAL A 155 12.61 5.03 6.31
CA VAL A 155 11.16 4.92 6.54
C VAL A 155 10.77 6.09 7.41
N ARG A 156 10.06 7.05 6.84
CA ARG A 156 9.74 8.30 7.52
C ARG A 156 8.69 8.09 8.61
N PRO A 157 8.64 8.96 9.65
CA PRO A 157 7.66 8.83 10.73
C PRO A 157 6.21 8.75 10.26
N GLU A 158 5.87 9.37 9.13
CA GLU A 158 4.51 9.35 8.57
C GLU A 158 4.07 7.95 8.12
N PHE A 159 5.02 7.04 7.88
CA PHE A 159 4.80 5.62 7.56
C PHE A 159 4.94 4.70 8.79
N GLN A 160 5.49 5.18 9.90
CA GLN A 160 5.69 4.37 11.12
C GLN A 160 4.60 4.60 12.17
N ARG A 161 3.99 5.80 12.18
CA ARG A 161 2.98 6.16 13.18
C ARG A 161 1.63 5.51 12.84
N PRO A 162 0.99 4.85 13.83
CA PRO A 162 -0.38 4.38 13.71
C PRO A 162 -1.34 5.47 13.25
N PHE A 163 -2.22 5.11 12.33
CA PHE A 163 -3.31 5.96 11.91
C PHE A 163 -4.65 5.45 12.45
N GLU A 164 -5.25 6.22 13.35
CA GLU A 164 -6.59 5.94 13.86
C GLU A 164 -7.65 6.59 12.94
N ALA A 165 -8.40 5.75 12.22
CA ALA A 165 -9.39 6.19 11.24
C ALA A 165 -10.69 6.67 11.89
N THR A 166 -10.68 7.88 12.47
CA THR A 166 -11.91 8.59 12.88
C THR A 166 -12.44 9.44 11.73
N HIS A 167 -13.73 9.82 11.75
CA HIS A 167 -14.29 10.74 10.74
C HIS A 167 -13.56 12.08 10.70
N ALA A 168 -13.11 12.58 11.85
CA ALA A 168 -12.31 13.79 11.92
C ALA A 168 -10.94 13.61 11.28
N ALA A 169 -10.23 12.50 11.58
CA ALA A 169 -8.93 12.20 10.99
C ALA A 169 -9.01 12.00 9.47
N MET A 170 -10.02 11.28 8.99
CA MET A 170 -10.26 11.05 7.56
C MET A 170 -10.55 12.35 6.81
N ARG A 171 -11.39 13.23 7.37
CA ARG A 171 -11.65 14.57 6.79
C ARG A 171 -10.44 15.49 6.78
N ALA A 172 -9.50 15.30 7.71
CA ALA A 172 -8.32 16.13 7.86
C ALA A 172 -7.15 15.70 6.97
N LEU A 173 -7.26 14.61 6.21
CA LEU A 173 -6.21 14.17 5.29
C LEU A 173 -5.97 15.22 4.22
N ASP A 174 -4.73 15.68 4.08
CA ASP A 174 -4.32 16.53 2.97
C ASP A 174 -4.16 15.67 1.71
N LEU A 175 -5.19 15.66 0.87
CA LEU A 175 -5.21 15.00 -0.44
C LEU A 175 -5.05 16.02 -1.58
N SER A 176 -4.39 17.15 -1.30
CA SER A 176 -4.00 18.14 -2.31
C SER A 176 -2.67 17.79 -2.98
N ARG A 177 -2.39 18.39 -4.15
CA ARG A 177 -1.09 18.26 -4.82
C ARG A 177 -0.05 19.27 -4.29
N ALA A 178 -0.44 20.17 -3.40
CA ALA A 178 0.41 21.26 -2.88
C ALA A 178 1.32 20.80 -1.74
N GLN A 179 1.87 19.60 -1.86
CA GLN A 179 2.73 18.95 -0.87
C GLN A 179 3.77 18.07 -1.59
N PRO A 180 4.88 17.70 -0.93
CA PRO A 180 5.81 16.72 -1.48
C PRO A 180 5.12 15.40 -1.84
N VAL A 181 5.52 14.79 -2.96
CA VAL A 181 4.86 13.59 -3.51
C VAL A 181 4.80 12.40 -2.54
N HIS A 182 5.86 12.22 -1.73
CA HIS A 182 5.91 11.16 -0.73
C HIS A 182 4.96 11.41 0.45
N GLU A 183 4.64 12.67 0.75
CA GLU A 183 3.63 13.04 1.76
C GLU A 183 2.21 12.78 1.23
N LEU A 184 1.93 13.12 -0.04
CA LEU A 184 0.67 12.75 -0.69
C LEU A 184 0.48 11.23 -0.69
N ALA A 185 1.54 10.45 -0.97
CA ALA A 185 1.49 8.99 -0.89
C ALA A 185 1.17 8.50 0.54
N ALA A 186 1.73 9.13 1.58
CA ALA A 186 1.42 8.81 2.96
C ALA A 186 -0.05 9.11 3.33
N ASN A 187 -0.60 10.23 2.85
CA ASN A 187 -2.01 10.58 3.08
C ASN A 187 -2.98 9.67 2.30
N LEU A 188 -2.65 9.31 1.05
CA LEU A 188 -3.41 8.31 0.30
C LEU A 188 -3.37 6.94 0.99
N ARG A 189 -2.22 6.51 1.51
CA ARG A 189 -2.09 5.28 2.33
C ARG A 189 -3.08 5.32 3.50
N ARG A 190 -3.13 6.42 4.25
CA ARG A 190 -4.06 6.59 5.39
C ARG A 190 -5.53 6.55 4.94
N ALA A 191 -5.87 7.14 3.80
CA ALA A 191 -7.22 7.08 3.25
C ALA A 191 -7.65 5.63 2.98
N PHE A 192 -6.80 4.82 2.34
CA PHE A 192 -7.08 3.39 2.13
C PHE A 192 -7.13 2.61 3.45
N SER A 193 -6.25 2.91 4.41
CA SER A 193 -6.27 2.32 5.76
C SER A 193 -7.60 2.56 6.48
N GLY A 194 -8.15 3.77 6.34
CA GLY A 194 -9.48 4.09 6.86
C GLY A 194 -10.60 3.35 6.16
N ILE A 195 -10.54 3.22 4.83
CA ILE A 195 -11.52 2.43 4.06
C ILE A 195 -11.48 0.96 4.48
N VAL A 196 -10.28 0.37 4.64
CA VAL A 196 -10.13 -0.99 5.16
C VAL A 196 -10.73 -1.09 6.56
N THR A 197 -10.39 -0.16 7.44
CA THR A 197 -10.93 -0.10 8.81
C THR A 197 -12.45 -0.08 8.84
N GLY A 198 -13.10 0.79 8.04
CA GLY A 198 -14.55 0.86 7.96
C GLY A 198 -15.21 -0.38 7.35
N ASN A 199 -14.49 -1.14 6.51
CA ASN A 199 -15.03 -2.33 5.85
C ASN A 199 -14.94 -3.60 6.71
N VAL A 200 -13.87 -3.79 7.49
CA VAL A 200 -13.56 -5.09 8.12
C VAL A 200 -13.31 -5.05 9.62
N LYS A 201 -12.97 -3.89 10.20
CA LYS A 201 -12.67 -3.80 11.64
C LYS A 201 -13.93 -3.44 12.41
N GLU A 202 -14.22 -4.17 13.49
CA GLU A 202 -15.45 -4.02 14.27
C GLU A 202 -15.70 -2.57 14.70
N TYR A 203 -14.69 -1.91 15.29
CA TYR A 203 -14.80 -0.51 15.71
C TYR A 203 -15.03 0.46 14.54
N GLY A 204 -14.46 0.17 13.36
CA GLY A 204 -14.66 0.95 12.14
C GLY A 204 -16.08 0.80 11.61
N ILE A 205 -16.58 -0.44 11.54
CA ILE A 205 -17.96 -0.74 11.13
C ILE A 205 -18.96 -0.02 12.03
N GLN A 206 -18.78 -0.11 13.36
CA GLN A 206 -19.63 0.59 14.33
C GLN A 206 -19.60 2.11 14.16
N ALA A 207 -18.43 2.70 13.86
CA ALA A 207 -18.32 4.13 13.58
C ALA A 207 -19.10 4.53 12.31
N ILE A 208 -19.03 3.71 11.25
CA ILE A 208 -19.77 3.93 10.00
C ILE A 208 -21.28 3.81 10.22
N GLU A 209 -21.74 2.84 11.02
CA GLU A 209 -23.16 2.68 11.35
C GLU A 209 -23.71 3.87 12.16
N ARG A 210 -22.89 4.44 13.05
CA ARG A 210 -23.28 5.56 13.93
C ARG A 210 -23.24 6.92 13.22
N GLU A 211 -22.18 7.19 12.47
CA GLU A 211 -21.88 8.54 11.95
C GLU A 211 -21.99 8.65 10.43
N GLY A 212 -22.23 7.52 9.73
CA GLY A 212 -22.25 7.44 8.28
C GLY A 212 -20.86 7.24 7.66
N PRO A 213 -20.74 7.31 6.33
CA PRO A 213 -19.47 7.09 5.63
C PRO A 213 -18.41 8.14 5.99
N TYR A 214 -17.13 7.78 5.90
CA TYR A 214 -16.03 8.74 5.95
C TYR A 214 -16.12 9.74 4.80
N GLU A 215 -15.77 10.99 5.06
CA GLU A 215 -15.71 12.03 4.02
C GLU A 215 -14.25 12.33 3.70
N LEU A 216 -13.89 12.14 2.44
CA LEU A 216 -12.56 12.45 1.91
C LEU A 216 -12.69 13.60 0.92
N ALA A 217 -11.84 14.60 1.06
CA ALA A 217 -11.80 15.74 0.16
C ALA A 217 -10.36 16.10 -0.19
N GLY A 218 -10.17 16.62 -1.40
CA GLY A 218 -8.85 16.97 -1.90
C GLY A 218 -8.88 17.60 -3.28
N ASP A 219 -7.73 17.56 -3.96
CA ASP A 219 -7.60 18.00 -5.34
C ASP A 219 -8.63 17.28 -6.24
N PRO A 220 -9.38 18.01 -7.10
CA PRO A 220 -10.46 17.41 -7.90
C PRO A 220 -9.99 16.22 -8.76
N GLU A 221 -8.77 16.29 -9.30
CA GLU A 221 -8.23 15.23 -10.14
C GLU A 221 -7.77 14.03 -9.30
N VAL A 222 -7.19 14.26 -8.11
CA VAL A 222 -6.89 13.18 -7.15
C VAL A 222 -8.18 12.47 -6.72
N MET A 223 -9.25 13.21 -6.43
CA MET A 223 -10.55 12.63 -6.04
C MET A 223 -11.20 11.84 -7.17
N ARG A 224 -11.13 12.34 -8.41
CA ARG A 224 -11.63 11.63 -9.60
C ARG A 224 -10.90 10.30 -9.79
N LEU A 225 -9.56 10.31 -9.72
CA LEU A 225 -8.75 9.10 -9.87
C LEU A 225 -9.00 8.09 -8.74
N LEU A 226 -9.20 8.58 -7.51
CA LEU A 226 -9.55 7.74 -6.37
C LEU A 226 -10.92 7.09 -6.53
N ASP A 227 -11.91 7.84 -7.03
CA ASP A 227 -13.25 7.33 -7.32
C ASP A 227 -13.22 6.22 -8.37
N GLU A 228 -12.51 6.45 -9.49
CA GLU A 228 -12.34 5.45 -10.55
C GLU A 228 -11.68 4.16 -10.06
N LEU A 229 -10.63 4.29 -9.24
CA LEU A 229 -9.95 3.13 -8.67
C LEU A 229 -10.86 2.33 -7.73
N LEU A 230 -11.56 3.01 -6.82
CA LEU A 230 -12.45 2.37 -5.86
C LEU A 230 -13.68 1.75 -6.55
N ALA A 231 -14.25 2.42 -7.55
CA ALA A 231 -15.32 1.87 -8.38
C ALA A 231 -14.89 0.59 -9.10
N GLY A 232 -13.66 0.55 -9.62
CA GLY A 232 -13.05 -0.66 -10.17
C GLY A 232 -12.99 -1.81 -9.15
N PHE A 233 -12.57 -1.54 -7.91
CA PHE A 233 -12.56 -2.55 -6.85
C PHE A 233 -13.95 -3.07 -6.50
N VAL A 234 -14.97 -2.22 -6.51
CA VAL A 234 -16.37 -2.64 -6.29
C VAL A 234 -16.85 -3.52 -7.44
N ALA A 235 -16.62 -3.10 -8.69
CA ALA A 235 -17.05 -3.85 -9.87
C ALA A 235 -16.40 -5.24 -9.96
N GLU A 236 -15.16 -5.37 -9.51
CA GLU A 236 -14.42 -6.64 -9.47
C GLU A 236 -14.66 -7.45 -8.18
N GLY A 237 -15.55 -7.01 -7.29
CA GLY A 237 -15.88 -7.74 -6.05
C GLY A 237 -14.73 -7.80 -5.03
N ARG A 238 -13.85 -6.80 -5.01
CA ARG A 238 -12.63 -6.77 -4.17
C ARG A 238 -12.80 -6.02 -2.86
N MET A 239 -13.95 -5.40 -2.63
CA MET A 239 -14.25 -4.63 -1.42
C MET A 239 -14.93 -5.46 -0.32
N ARG A 240 -15.49 -6.63 -0.67
CA ARG A 240 -16.18 -7.54 0.24
C ARG A 240 -16.21 -8.95 -0.34
N LEU A 241 -16.24 -9.97 0.51
CA LEU A 241 -16.52 -11.34 0.08
C LEU A 241 -17.93 -11.47 -0.55
N PRO A 242 -18.13 -12.42 -1.48
CA PRO A 242 -19.43 -12.65 -2.12
C PRO A 242 -20.57 -12.90 -1.11
N GLY A 243 -21.80 -12.48 -1.46
CA GLY A 243 -23.01 -12.79 -0.69
C GLY A 243 -23.86 -11.59 -0.27
N SER A 244 -23.38 -10.36 -0.44
CA SER A 244 -24.19 -9.14 -0.23
C SER A 244 -23.68 -7.98 -1.07
N ALA A 245 -24.55 -7.02 -1.39
CA ALA A 245 -24.15 -5.79 -2.07
C ALA A 245 -23.20 -4.97 -1.18
N TYR A 246 -22.11 -4.49 -1.76
CA TYR A 246 -21.19 -3.59 -1.07
C TYR A 246 -21.81 -2.20 -0.92
N ARG A 247 -21.79 -1.64 0.30
CA ARG A 247 -22.13 -0.25 0.58
C ARG A 247 -20.84 0.50 0.89
N PRO A 248 -20.45 1.52 0.09
CA PRO A 248 -19.25 2.29 0.34
C PRO A 248 -19.23 2.89 1.75
N VAL A 249 -18.11 2.72 2.45
CA VAL A 249 -17.83 3.31 3.78
C VAL A 249 -17.20 4.70 3.67
N TYR A 250 -17.20 5.26 2.46
CA TYR A 250 -16.59 6.54 2.12
C TYR A 250 -17.49 7.34 1.19
N ARG A 251 -17.29 8.66 1.18
CA ARG A 251 -17.83 9.62 0.24
C ARG A 251 -16.70 10.54 -0.19
N LEU A 252 -16.54 10.71 -1.49
CA LEU A 252 -15.53 11.60 -2.07
C LEU A 252 -16.15 12.95 -2.41
N ALA A 253 -15.50 14.03 -2.03
CA ALA A 253 -15.88 15.38 -2.38
C ALA A 253 -14.69 16.12 -3.00
N ALA A 254 -14.91 16.88 -4.06
CA ALA A 254 -13.89 17.85 -4.50
C ALA A 254 -13.74 18.92 -3.41
N ALA A 255 -12.50 19.30 -3.07
CA ALA A 255 -12.29 20.42 -2.16
C ALA A 255 -12.94 21.68 -2.76
N GLY A 256 -13.83 22.34 -1.99
CA GLY A 256 -14.25 23.70 -2.32
C GLY A 256 -13.05 24.67 -2.26
N PRO A 257 -13.13 25.86 -2.86
CA PRO A 257 -12.03 26.82 -2.85
C PRO A 257 -11.55 27.04 -1.41
N ALA A 258 -10.23 26.92 -1.20
CA ALA A 258 -9.60 27.08 0.10
C ALA A 258 -10.10 28.39 0.74
N ARG A 259 -10.69 28.30 1.94
CA ARG A 259 -10.93 29.50 2.75
C ARG A 259 -9.56 30.13 3.02
N ALA A 260 -9.32 31.29 2.40
CA ALA A 260 -8.15 32.11 2.69
C ALA A 260 -8.02 32.24 4.20
N THR A 261 -6.93 31.74 4.74
CA THR A 261 -6.52 32.01 6.12
C THR A 261 -6.44 33.51 6.26
N ALA A 262 -7.33 34.07 7.09
CA ALA A 262 -7.27 35.46 7.47
C ALA A 262 -5.92 35.70 8.13
N ALA A 263 -5.02 36.39 7.43
CA ALA A 263 -3.82 36.93 8.01
C ALA A 263 -4.25 37.85 9.15
N VAL A 264 -3.95 37.44 10.37
CA VAL A 264 -4.00 38.33 11.53
C VAL A 264 -2.92 39.38 11.29
N ALA A 265 -3.37 40.58 10.93
CA ALA A 265 -2.50 41.76 10.91
C ALA A 265 -2.04 42.05 12.35
N ILE A 266 -0.74 42.23 12.49
CA ILE A 266 -0.03 42.67 13.71
C ILE A 266 -0.43 44.12 14.02
#